data_AF-A0A4Q3V257-F1
#
_entry.id   AF-A0A4Q3V257-F1
#
_cell.length_a   1.000
_cell.length_b   1.000
_cell.length_c   1.000
_cell.angle_alpha   90.00
_cell.angle_beta   90.00
_cell.angle_gamma   90.00
#
_symmetry.space_group_name_H-M   'P 1'
#
loop_
_entity.id
_entity.type
_entity.pdbx_description
1 polymer ?
#
loop_
_entity_poly.entity_id
_entity_poly.type
_entity_poly.pdbx_seq_one_letter_code
_entity_poly.pdbx_strand_id
1 'polypeptide(L)' 'MPFPIIDLFAGPGGLAEGFSSLTETDNERVFKIKLSIEKDTHAHETLTLRSFVRQFPFKQLPEEYYKFLRRDISIAELY' A
#
# COMPACT_ATOMS: atom_id res chain seq x y z
N MET A 1 -8.06 -8.26 15.58
CA MET A 1 -8.37 -6.82 15.38
C MET A 1 -7.05 -6.12 15.06
N PRO A 2 -6.93 -5.43 13.92
CA PRO A 2 -5.63 -4.88 13.51
C PRO A 2 -5.28 -3.61 14.30
N PHE A 3 -3.99 -3.36 14.48
CA PHE A 3 -3.46 -2.14 15.09
C PHE A 3 -3.45 -1.01 14.04
N PRO A 4 -4.18 0.10 14.24
CA PRO A 4 -4.15 1.22 13.30
C PRO A 4 -2.87 2.04 13.46
N ILE A 5 -2.27 2.44 12.34
CA ILE A 5 -1.05 3.28 12.32
C ILE A 5 -1.30 4.56 11.51
N ILE A 6 -0.75 5.67 12.01
CA ILE A 6 -0.56 6.92 11.26
C ILE A 6 0.94 7.09 11.04
N ASP A 7 1.36 7.20 9.78
CA ASP A 7 2.76 7.30 9.37
C ASP A 7 3.07 8.75 8.95
N LEU A 8 4.03 9.38 9.63
CA LEU A 8 4.39 10.78 9.42
C LEU A 8 5.79 10.85 8.82
N PHE A 9 5.98 11.72 7.82
CA PHE A 9 7.23 11.79 7.06
C PHE A 9 7.55 10.44 6.42
N ALA A 10 6.53 9.85 5.80
CA ALA A 10 6.54 8.45 5.38
C ALA A 10 7.62 8.12 4.33
N GLY A 11 8.14 9.13 3.63
CA GLY A 11 8.97 8.95 2.45
C GLY A 11 8.27 8.01 1.46
N PRO A 12 8.99 7.07 0.82
CA PRO A 12 8.38 6.07 -0.04
C PRO A 12 7.66 4.93 0.73
N GLY A 13 7.51 5.06 2.06
CA GLY A 13 6.76 4.13 2.91
C GLY A 13 7.51 2.88 3.37
N GLY A 14 8.85 2.92 3.45
CA GLY A 14 9.65 1.75 3.81
C GLY A 14 9.33 1.16 5.19
N LEU A 15 9.11 2.01 6.20
CA LEU A 15 8.70 1.59 7.54
C LEU A 15 7.31 0.94 7.52
N ALA A 16 6.35 1.58 6.85
CA ALA A 16 5.00 1.06 6.67
C ALA A 16 4.98 -0.33 6.01
N GLU A 17 5.86 -0.58 5.03
CA GLU A 17 6.02 -1.92 4.43
C GLU A 17 6.53 -2.95 5.44
N GLY A 18 7.48 -2.57 6.31
CA GLY A 18 7.94 -3.42 7.40
C GLY A 18 6.80 -3.84 8.32
N PHE A 19 5.97 -2.90 8.77
CA PHE A 19 4.77 -3.20 9.55
C PHE A 19 3.76 -4.06 8.78
N SER A 20 3.58 -3.78 7.49
CA SER A 20 2.62 -4.47 6.63
C SER A 20 3.03 -5.90 6.25
N SER A 21 4.29 -6.27 6.49
CA SER A 21 4.81 -7.63 6.25
C SER A 21 4.32 -8.65 7.29
N LEU A 22 3.92 -8.19 8.48
CA LEU A 22 3.38 -9.06 9.52
C LEU A 22 1.92 -9.36 9.26
N THR A 23 1.62 -10.65 9.07
CA THR A 23 0.30 -11.16 8.71
C THR A 23 -0.15 -12.27 9.65
N GLU A 24 -1.47 -12.41 9.78
CA GLU A 24 -2.13 -13.53 10.45
C GLU A 24 -2.29 -14.72 9.48
N THR A 25 -2.85 -15.84 9.97
CA THR A 25 -3.04 -17.08 9.19
C THR A 25 -3.92 -16.93 7.94
N ASP A 26 -4.75 -15.89 7.87
CA ASP A 26 -5.61 -15.56 6.73
C ASP A 26 -4.98 -14.56 5.74
N ASN A 27 -3.70 -14.20 5.91
CA ASN A 27 -3.00 -13.14 5.17
C ASN A 27 -3.53 -11.72 5.46
N GLU A 28 -4.36 -11.52 6.48
CA GLU A 28 -4.69 -10.19 6.95
C GLU A 28 -3.49 -9.57 7.68
N ARG A 29 -3.30 -8.26 7.50
CA ARG A 29 -2.21 -7.54 8.14
C ARG A 29 -2.54 -7.27 9.61
N VAL A 30 -1.59 -7.57 10.49
CA VAL A 30 -1.67 -7.26 11.92
C VAL A 30 -1.71 -5.74 12.15
N PHE A 31 -0.94 -5.00 11.36
CA PHE A 31 -0.91 -3.53 11.37
C PHE A 31 -1.60 -2.96 10.12
N LYS A 32 -2.55 -2.04 10.31
CA LYS A 32 -3.23 -1.33 9.21
C LYS A 32 -2.86 0.14 9.23
N ILE A 33 -2.06 0.57 8.26
CA ILE A 33 -1.76 1.98 7.99
C ILE A 33 -3.06 2.65 7.54
N LYS A 34 -3.52 3.65 8.30
CA LYS A 34 -4.75 4.41 8.01
C LYS A 34 -4.49 5.72 7.31
N LEU A 35 -3.33 6.32 7.55
CA LEU A 35 -2.91 7.57 6.95
C LEU A 35 -1.39 7.58 6.86
N SER A 36 -0.87 8.04 5.74
CA SER A 36 0.54 8.37 5.56
C SER A 36 0.65 9.80 5.06
N ILE A 37 1.56 10.59 5.63
CA ILE A 37 1.78 11.99 5.25
C ILE A 37 3.21 12.11 4.70
N GLU A 38 3.33 12.58 3.46
CA GLU A 38 4.60 12.82 2.78
C GLU A 38 4.54 14.09 1.94
N LYS A 39 5.64 14.85 1.91
CA LYS A 39 5.76 16.13 1.21
C LYS A 39 6.44 15.98 -0.16
N ASP A 40 7.45 15.12 -0.27
CA ASP A 40 8.16 14.89 -1.52
C ASP A 40 7.26 14.20 -2.54
N THR A 41 7.12 14.80 -3.73
CA THR A 41 6.17 14.34 -4.74
C THR A 41 6.49 12.94 -5.26
N HIS A 42 7.77 12.62 -5.49
CA HIS A 42 8.17 11.30 -6.01
C HIS A 42 7.99 10.19 -4.97
N ALA A 43 8.33 10.49 -3.71
CA ALA A 43 8.08 9.61 -2.59
C ALA A 43 6.58 9.39 -2.39
N HIS A 44 5.78 10.45 -2.49
CA HIS A 44 4.33 10.42 -2.40
C HIS A 44 3.69 9.56 -3.51
N GLU A 45 4.14 9.66 -4.76
CA GLU A 45 3.68 8.80 -5.86
C GLU A 45 3.94 7.32 -5.56
N THR A 46 5.15 6.98 -5.12
CA THR A 46 5.51 5.62 -4.69
C THR A 46 4.62 5.15 -3.54
N LEU A 47 4.45 6.01 -2.54
CA LEU A 47 3.62 5.74 -1.36
C LEU A 47 2.15 5.52 -1.74
N THR A 48 1.63 6.25 -2.72
CA THR A 48 0.24 6.14 -3.19
C THR A 48 -0.02 4.77 -3.81
N LEU A 49 0.84 4.32 -4.72
CA LEU A 49 0.73 2.97 -5.31
C LEU A 49 0.86 1.88 -4.23
N ARG A 50 1.80 2.03 -3.29
CA ARG A 50 1.93 1.08 -2.17
C ARG A 50 0.70 1.09 -1.25
N SER A 51 0.10 2.27 -1.03
CA SER A 51 -1.13 2.41 -0.26
C SER A 51 -2.28 1.60 -0.88
N PHE A 52 -2.44 1.68 -2.21
CA PHE A 52 -3.40 0.84 -2.94
C PHE A 52 -3.14 -0.65 -2.72
N VAL A 53 -1.90 -1.12 -2.91
CA VAL A 53 -1.51 -2.54 -2.72
C VAL A 53 -1.84 -3.02 -1.29
N ARG A 54 -1.67 -2.14 -0.29
CA ARG A 54 -1.98 -2.43 1.12
C ARG A 54 -3.48 -2.48 1.45
N GLN A 55 -4.37 -2.14 0.52
CA GLN A 55 -5.81 -2.30 0.72
C GLN A 55 -6.27 -3.76 0.59
N PHE A 56 -5.47 -4.62 -0.05
CA PHE A 56 -5.79 -6.02 -0.32
C PHE A 56 -4.99 -6.97 0.57
N PRO A 57 -5.49 -8.18 0.88
CA PRO A 57 -4.75 -9.15 1.68
C PRO A 57 -3.37 -9.46 1.08
N PHE A 58 -2.43 -9.89 1.92
CA PHE A 58 -1.08 -10.16 1.45
C PHE A 58 -1.08 -11.21 0.33
N LYS A 59 -0.38 -10.90 -0.77
CA LYS A 59 -0.32 -11.70 -2.02
C LYS A 59 -1.65 -11.94 -2.74
N GLN A 60 -2.71 -11.19 -2.41
CA GLN A 60 -4.02 -11.30 -3.05
C GLN A 60 -4.41 -9.98 -3.72
N LEU A 61 -3.61 -9.54 -4.69
CA LEU A 61 -3.85 -8.29 -5.42
C LEU A 61 -4.93 -8.48 -6.49
N PRO A 62 -5.72 -7.44 -6.79
CA PRO A 62 -6.77 -7.50 -7.80
C PRO A 62 -6.17 -7.58 -9.22
N GLU A 63 -6.95 -8.06 -10.19
CA GLU A 63 -6.49 -8.18 -11.59
C GLU A 63 -6.13 -6.81 -12.20
N GLU A 64 -6.80 -5.74 -11.75
CA GLU A 64 -6.55 -4.36 -12.14
C GLU A 64 -5.09 -3.96 -11.90
N TYR A 65 -4.47 -4.42 -10.80
CA TYR A 65 -3.05 -4.20 -10.55
C TYR A 65 -2.17 -4.79 -11.65
N TYR A 66 -2.49 -6.02 -12.09
CA TYR A 66 -1.74 -6.69 -13.14
C TYR A 66 -2.00 -6.09 -14.53
N LYS A 67 -3.24 -5.66 -14.82
CA LYS A 67 -3.55 -4.85 -16.01
C LYS A 67 -2.72 -3.57 -16.05
N PHE A 68 -2.60 -2.87 -14.92
CA PHE A 68 -1.76 -1.69 -14.81
C PHE A 68 -0.28 -2.02 -15.07
N LEU A 69 0.26 -3.10 -14.49
CA LEU A 69 1.63 -3.54 -14.76
C LEU A 69 1.90 -3.87 -16.23
N ARG A 70 0.91 -4.46 -16.92
CA ARG A 70 0.97 -4.73 -18.36
C ARG A 70 0.77 -3.49 -19.23
N ARG A 71 0.44 -2.34 -18.62
CA ARG A 71 0.08 -1.07 -19.28
C ARG A 71 -1.21 -1.16 -20.09
N ASP A 72 -2.10 -2.08 -19.72
CA ASP A 72 -3.43 -2.21 -20.31
C ASP A 72 -4.35 -1.08 -19.81
N ILE A 73 -4.09 -0.56 -18.61
CA ILE A 73 -4.77 0.59 -18.00
C ILE A 73 -3.74 1.57 -17.45
N SER A 74 -4.13 2.84 -17.36
CA SER A 74 -3.36 3.92 -16.74
C SER A 74 -3.42 3.86 -15.20
N ILE A 75 -2.54 4.59 -14.53
CA ILE A 75 -2.58 4.73 -13.06
C ILE A 75 -3.86 5.42 -12.56
N ALA A 76 -4.44 6.31 -13.39
CA ALA A 76 -5.69 6.98 -13.07
C ALA A 76 -6.91 6.04 -13.13
N GLU A 77 -6.83 4.98 -13.93
CA GLU A 77 -7.86 3.93 -14.02
C GLU A 77 -7.67 2.83 -12.95
N LEU A 78 -6.52 2.76 -12.29
CA LEU A 78 -6.25 1.81 -11.20
C LEU A 78 -6.91 2.23 -9.88
N TYR A 79 -6.96 3.53 -9.61
CA TYR A 79 -7.56 4.12 -8.40
C TYR A 79 -9.07 4.28 -8.54
#